data_AF-A0A1U7YKH7-F1
#
_entry.id   AF-A0A1U7YKH7-F1
#
_cell.length_a   1.000
_cell.length_b   1.000
_cell.length_c   1.000
_cell.angle_alpha   90.00
_cell.angle_beta   90.00
_cell.angle_gamma   90.00
#
_symmetry.space_group_name_H-M   'P 1'
#
loop_
_entity.id
_entity.type
_entity.pdbx_description
1 polymer ?
#
loop_
_entity_poly.entity_id
_entity_poly.type
_entity_poly.pdbx_seq_one_letter_code
_entity_poly.pdbx_strand_id
1 'polypeptide(L)'
;MAQLNKGSEDNLVPCKIANVDAYNTIETLKLWGAITEQQFQDMFSKHSNISELDLERCYELKNIEIVSEKLKKLTLSKWRNLEQVKIQAPNLTEFVFEGHKMPFNLSHFVQKLNYSNGFILEILCEKSETIFLYEDPKETVVPPFDKVTILFRPVKHLESFINEFMKIYSKTQSILPITNSKLLQVLPTLIGCPDDAKTKRSYSQHRLKEVNMYTIENEMDALRYSWLNYATLFDQLTTFMFKW
;
A
#
# COMPACT_ATOMS: atom_id res chain seq x y z
N MET A 1 26.03 -16.22 -42.25
CA MET A 1 25.98 -17.17 -41.11
C MET A 1 26.59 -16.41 -39.93
N ALA A 2 25.83 -15.73 -39.07
CA ALA A 2 25.04 -16.29 -37.94
C ALA A 2 25.84 -17.42 -37.26
N GLN A 3 26.24 -17.32 -35.99
CA GLN A 3 25.38 -17.08 -34.83
C GLN A 3 26.07 -16.30 -33.71
N LEU A 4 25.32 -15.36 -33.13
CA LEU A 4 25.47 -14.84 -31.78
C LEU A 4 25.09 -15.94 -30.78
N ASN A 5 25.96 -16.24 -29.81
CA ASN A 5 25.51 -16.83 -28.54
C ASN A 5 25.66 -15.79 -27.44
N LYS A 6 24.54 -15.13 -27.14
CA LYS A 6 24.25 -14.50 -25.85
C LYS A 6 24.10 -15.62 -24.82
N GLY A 7 25.02 -15.70 -23.87
CA GLY A 7 24.85 -16.40 -22.60
C GLY A 7 24.95 -15.37 -21.50
N SER A 8 23.87 -15.21 -20.75
CA SER A 8 23.65 -14.24 -19.67
C SER A 8 24.72 -14.30 -18.58
N GLU A 9 25.58 -13.29 -18.52
CA GLU A 9 26.24 -12.90 -17.27
C GLU A 9 25.24 -12.07 -16.45
N ASP A 10 24.28 -12.74 -15.83
CA ASP A 10 23.62 -12.21 -14.65
C ASP A 10 24.68 -12.21 -13.53
N ASN A 11 25.37 -11.08 -13.38
CA ASN A 11 26.22 -10.79 -12.24
C ASN A 11 25.35 -10.70 -10.97
N LEU A 12 24.98 -11.88 -10.45
CA LEU A 12 24.44 -12.07 -9.11
C LEU A 12 25.54 -11.74 -8.11
N VAL A 13 25.48 -10.54 -7.54
CA VAL A 13 26.12 -10.28 -6.26
C VAL A 13 25.04 -10.48 -5.18
N PRO A 14 24.97 -11.66 -4.53
CA PRO A 14 24.13 -11.81 -3.36
C PRO A 14 24.63 -10.86 -2.28
N CYS A 15 23.70 -10.27 -1.53
CA CYS A 15 23.92 -9.30 -0.46
C CYS A 15 25.14 -9.66 0.42
N LYS A 16 26.30 -9.12 0.06
CA LYS A 16 27.52 -9.12 0.88
C LYS A 16 27.97 -7.67 1.04
N ILE A 17 27.11 -6.84 1.60
CA ILE A 17 27.53 -5.53 2.10
C ILE A 17 28.20 -5.79 3.45
N ALA A 18 29.46 -6.23 3.42
CA ALA A 18 30.27 -6.50 4.62
C ALA A 18 30.68 -5.23 5.38
N ASN A 19 30.07 -4.07 5.10
CA ASN A 19 30.48 -2.79 5.65
C ASN A 19 29.32 -1.80 5.90
N VAL A 20 28.09 -2.30 6.08
CA VAL A 20 26.99 -1.44 6.55
C VAL A 20 27.31 -0.93 7.96
N ASP A 21 27.94 -1.78 8.79
CA ASP A 21 28.33 -1.51 10.18
C ASP A 21 29.18 -0.24 10.38
N ALA A 22 29.87 0.26 9.33
CA ALA A 22 30.65 1.50 9.41
C ALA A 22 29.81 2.78 9.34
N TYR A 23 28.53 2.68 8.97
CA TYR A 23 27.66 3.84 8.72
C TYR A 23 26.47 3.84 9.69
N ASN A 24 26.72 4.30 10.92
CA ASN A 24 25.68 4.50 11.92
C ASN A 24 24.65 5.60 11.56
N THR A 25 24.84 6.33 10.46
CA THR A 25 23.96 7.41 9.99
C THR A 25 22.90 6.96 8.99
N ILE A 26 22.80 5.66 8.68
CA ILE A 26 21.83 5.19 7.68
C ILE A 26 20.40 5.42 8.20
N GLU A 27 19.67 6.25 7.47
CA GLU A 27 18.24 6.54 7.71
C GLU A 27 17.31 5.71 6.81
N THR A 28 17.79 5.28 5.64
CA THR A 28 17.01 4.49 4.68
C THR A 28 17.73 3.19 4.37
N LEU A 29 17.06 2.06 4.62
CA LEU A 29 17.56 0.73 4.29
C LEU A 29 16.65 0.08 3.26
N LYS A 30 17.22 -0.28 2.11
CA LYS A 30 16.51 -1.00 1.04
C LYS A 30 17.19 -2.32 0.76
N LEU A 31 16.43 -3.40 0.84
CA LEU A 31 16.94 -4.76 0.68
C LEU A 31 16.11 -5.50 -0.36
N TRP A 32 16.81 -6.30 -1.16
CA TRP A 32 16.19 -7.12 -2.17
C TRP A 32 16.92 -8.44 -2.36
N GLY A 33 16.18 -9.47 -2.79
CA GLY A 33 16.74 -10.80 -3.07
C GLY A 33 16.97 -11.65 -1.83
N ALA A 34 17.92 -12.60 -1.93
CA ALA A 34 18.15 -13.60 -0.90
C ALA A 34 18.83 -13.00 0.35
N ILE A 35 18.06 -12.88 1.44
CA ILE A 35 18.53 -12.51 2.76
C ILE A 35 17.89 -13.42 3.80
N THR A 36 18.69 -13.97 4.70
CA THR A 36 18.18 -14.81 5.80
C THR A 36 17.63 -13.94 6.94
N GLU A 37 16.75 -14.50 7.76
CA GLU A 37 16.18 -13.81 8.93
C GLU A 37 17.27 -13.32 9.87
N GLN A 38 18.29 -14.15 10.12
CA GLN A 38 19.45 -13.79 10.94
C GLN A 38 20.20 -12.59 10.38
N GLN A 39 20.52 -12.60 9.08
CA GLN A 39 21.23 -11.48 8.44
C GLN A 39 20.43 -10.18 8.48
N PHE A 40 19.11 -10.26 8.29
CA PHE A 40 18.24 -9.10 8.41
C PHE A 40 18.25 -8.55 9.84
N GLN A 41 18.06 -9.39 10.85
CA GLN A 41 18.02 -8.96 12.25
C GLN A 41 19.35 -8.39 12.73
N ASP A 42 20.47 -9.04 12.38
CA ASP A 42 21.82 -8.57 12.73
C ASP A 42 22.12 -7.20 12.12
N MET A 43 21.68 -6.96 10.88
CA MET A 43 21.85 -5.65 10.24
C MET A 43 20.89 -4.61 10.79
N PHE A 44 19.60 -4.93 10.95
CA PHE A 44 18.59 -3.98 11.39
C PHE A 44 18.85 -3.50 12.82
N SER A 45 19.23 -4.41 13.73
CA SER A 45 19.53 -4.08 15.13
C SER A 45 20.75 -3.16 15.32
N LYS A 46 21.75 -3.24 14.43
CA LYS A 46 22.94 -2.36 14.48
C LYS A 46 22.65 -0.93 14.04
N HIS A 47 21.57 -0.69 13.29
CA HIS A 47 21.27 0.60 12.67
C HIS A 47 20.00 1.22 13.27
N SER A 48 20.10 1.67 14.52
CA SER A 48 18.99 2.29 15.26
C SER A 48 18.45 3.61 14.67
N ASN A 49 19.13 4.17 13.67
CA ASN A 49 18.75 5.42 12.98
C ASN A 49 17.83 5.21 11.78
N ILE A 50 17.55 3.96 11.38
CA ILE A 50 16.70 3.68 10.22
C ILE A 50 15.29 4.24 10.47
N SER A 51 14.91 5.17 9.61
CA SER A 51 13.59 5.79 9.54
C SER A 51 12.75 5.29 8.37
N GLU A 52 13.38 4.73 7.33
CA GLU A 52 12.71 4.10 6.20
C GLU A 52 13.28 2.70 5.93
N LEU A 53 12.42 1.68 5.92
CA LEU A 53 12.78 0.30 5.59
C LEU A 53 11.99 -0.17 4.37
N ASP A 54 12.69 -0.69 3.37
CA ASP A 54 12.11 -1.25 2.15
C ASP A 54 12.62 -2.68 1.95
N LEU A 55 11.73 -3.66 2.02
CA LEU A 55 12.01 -5.06 1.78
C LEU A 55 11.25 -5.51 0.53
N GLU A 56 11.96 -5.67 -0.57
CA GLU A 56 11.40 -6.04 -1.87
C GLU A 56 11.90 -7.42 -2.31
N ARG A 57 11.01 -8.36 -2.66
CA ARG A 57 11.39 -9.68 -3.20
C ARG A 57 12.35 -10.48 -2.29
N CYS A 58 12.23 -10.32 -0.97
CA CYS A 58 13.03 -11.07 0.01
C CYS A 58 12.45 -12.46 0.29
N TYR A 59 12.41 -13.34 -0.71
CA TYR A 59 11.65 -14.59 -0.68
C TYR A 59 12.07 -15.64 0.37
N GLU A 60 13.26 -15.49 0.95
CA GLU A 60 13.79 -16.36 2.02
C GLU A 60 13.30 -15.97 3.41
N LEU A 61 12.82 -14.72 3.60
CA LEU A 61 12.27 -14.27 4.88
C LEU A 61 10.83 -14.80 5.04
N LYS A 62 10.58 -15.56 6.10
CA LYS A 62 9.25 -16.09 6.42
C LYS A 62 8.64 -15.42 7.63
N ASN A 63 9.47 -15.12 8.61
CA ASN A 63 9.09 -14.50 9.87
C ASN A 63 9.95 -13.26 10.10
N ILE A 64 9.30 -12.11 10.25
CA ILE A 64 10.00 -10.84 10.43
C ILE A 64 9.49 -10.19 11.71
N GLU A 65 10.42 -9.76 12.54
CA GLU A 65 10.14 -8.89 13.68
C GLU A 65 10.84 -7.54 13.45
N ILE A 66 10.06 -6.46 13.51
CA ILE A 66 10.52 -5.10 13.32
C ILE A 66 10.18 -4.33 14.59
N VAL A 67 11.20 -3.95 15.35
CA VAL A 67 11.08 -3.11 16.55
C VAL A 67 11.91 -1.85 16.33
N SER A 68 11.25 -0.69 16.24
CA SER A 68 11.95 0.58 16.03
C SER A 68 11.11 1.79 16.44
N GLU A 69 11.69 2.62 17.31
CA GLU A 69 11.13 3.92 17.67
C GLU A 69 11.32 4.98 16.58
N LYS A 70 12.22 4.78 15.62
CA LYS A 70 12.54 5.80 14.60
C LYS A 70 11.91 5.53 13.24
N LEU A 71 11.41 4.32 13.03
CA LEU A 71 10.83 3.90 11.76
C LEU A 71 9.55 4.69 11.46
N LYS A 72 9.59 5.45 10.37
CA LYS A 72 8.48 6.26 9.84
C LYS A 72 7.84 5.65 8.61
N LYS A 73 8.61 4.89 7.83
CA LYS A 73 8.14 4.24 6.60
C LYS A 73 8.57 2.78 6.55
N LEU A 74 7.62 1.91 6.24
CA LEU A 74 7.86 0.49 6.02
C LEU A 74 7.21 0.04 4.71
N THR A 75 8.02 -0.50 3.80
CA THR A 75 7.56 -1.15 2.57
C THR A 75 7.91 -2.62 2.63
N LEU A 76 6.90 -3.46 2.44
CA LEU A 76 7.00 -4.91 2.31
C LEU A 76 6.40 -5.29 0.95
N SER A 77 7.22 -5.44 -0.09
CA SER A 77 6.71 -5.64 -1.45
C SER A 77 7.12 -6.95 -2.10
N LYS A 78 6.23 -7.46 -2.96
CA LYS A 78 6.45 -8.64 -3.82
C LYS A 78 6.82 -9.88 -3.01
N TRP A 79 6.02 -10.18 -1.99
CA TRP A 79 6.21 -11.35 -1.12
C TRP A 79 5.50 -12.59 -1.64
N ARG A 80 6.17 -13.75 -1.53
CA ARG A 80 5.61 -15.08 -1.87
C ARG A 80 5.47 -16.01 -0.67
N ASN A 81 6.42 -15.96 0.27
CA ASN A 81 6.57 -16.94 1.35
C ASN A 81 6.48 -16.31 2.75
N LEU A 82 6.03 -15.05 2.85
CA LEU A 82 5.95 -14.35 4.13
C LEU A 82 4.79 -14.92 4.96
N GLU A 83 5.13 -15.53 6.10
CA GLU A 83 4.17 -16.21 6.96
C GLU A 83 3.71 -15.32 8.12
N GLN A 84 4.67 -14.64 8.77
CA GLN A 84 4.38 -13.78 9.93
C GLN A 84 5.21 -12.50 9.91
N VAL A 85 4.56 -11.38 10.25
CA VAL A 85 5.26 -10.11 10.53
C VAL A 85 4.77 -9.53 11.86
N LYS A 86 5.71 -9.20 12.73
CA LYS A 86 5.46 -8.45 13.97
C LYS A 86 6.08 -7.07 13.84
N ILE A 87 5.27 -6.03 13.99
CA ILE A 87 5.70 -4.64 13.86
C ILE A 87 5.42 -3.93 15.18
N GLN A 88 6.47 -3.41 15.81
CA GLN A 88 6.44 -2.53 16.96
C GLN A 88 7.17 -1.24 16.57
N ALA A 89 6.45 -0.35 15.89
CA ALA A 89 6.97 0.93 15.40
C ALA A 89 5.94 2.04 15.66
N PRO A 90 5.95 2.68 16.85
CA PRO A 90 4.91 3.64 17.24
C PRO A 90 4.92 4.92 16.39
N ASN A 91 6.06 5.25 15.78
CA ASN A 91 6.23 6.43 14.93
C ASN A 91 6.05 6.14 13.44
N LEU A 92 5.48 4.98 13.10
CA LEU A 92 5.19 4.60 11.71
C LEU A 92 4.10 5.51 11.13
N THR A 93 4.46 6.22 10.07
CA THR A 93 3.58 7.16 9.36
C THR A 93 3.25 6.71 7.94
N GLU A 94 3.91 5.69 7.40
CA GLU A 94 3.62 5.17 6.07
C GLU A 94 3.90 3.68 6.06
N PHE A 95 2.94 2.90 5.56
CA PHE A 95 3.08 1.46 5.44
C PHE A 95 2.57 0.98 4.09
N VAL A 96 3.40 0.23 3.39
CA VAL A 96 3.08 -0.38 2.10
C VAL A 96 3.27 -1.88 2.23
N PHE A 97 2.25 -2.64 1.88
CA PHE A 97 2.31 -4.09 1.77
C PHE A 97 1.79 -4.53 0.42
N GLU A 98 2.58 -5.28 -0.34
CA GLU A 98 2.17 -5.94 -1.58
C GLU A 98 2.47 -7.43 -1.45
N GLY A 99 1.41 -8.25 -1.42
CA GLY A 99 1.56 -9.69 -1.28
C GLY A 99 0.30 -10.48 -1.59
N HIS A 100 0.46 -11.80 -1.65
CA HIS A 100 -0.65 -12.71 -1.90
C HIS A 100 -1.52 -12.95 -0.67
N LYS A 101 -0.92 -12.96 0.50
CA LYS A 101 -1.59 -13.22 1.77
C LYS A 101 -1.06 -12.28 2.83
N MET A 102 -1.96 -11.75 3.64
CA MET A 102 -1.60 -10.88 4.74
C MET A 102 -0.91 -11.69 5.87
N PRO A 103 0.33 -11.34 6.28
CA PRO A 103 1.08 -12.10 7.28
C PRO A 103 0.84 -11.60 8.72
N PHE A 104 -0.18 -10.77 8.94
CA PHE A 104 -0.59 -10.29 10.25
C PHE A 104 -2.06 -9.91 10.26
N ASN A 105 -2.62 -9.75 11.45
CA ASN A 105 -3.99 -9.26 11.60
C ASN A 105 -4.02 -7.75 11.34
N LEU A 106 -4.60 -7.32 10.21
CA LEU A 106 -4.67 -5.90 9.84
C LEU A 106 -5.47 -5.09 10.86
N SER A 107 -6.62 -5.59 11.35
CA SER A 107 -7.47 -4.82 12.28
C SER A 107 -6.75 -4.55 13.60
N HIS A 108 -5.98 -5.51 14.10
CA HIS A 108 -5.12 -5.31 15.26
C HIS A 108 -3.93 -4.39 14.98
N PHE A 109 -3.36 -4.43 13.77
CA PHE A 109 -2.26 -3.53 13.39
C PHE A 109 -2.71 -2.08 13.32
N VAL A 110 -3.79 -1.79 12.59
CA VAL A 110 -4.32 -0.42 12.41
C VAL A 110 -4.72 0.20 13.75
N GLN A 111 -5.31 -0.57 14.67
CA GLN A 111 -5.65 -0.10 16.03
C GLN A 111 -4.46 0.47 16.82
N LYS A 112 -3.22 0.06 16.50
CA LYS A 112 -2.01 0.53 17.19
C LYS A 112 -1.39 1.79 16.59
N LEU A 113 -1.88 2.25 15.44
CA LEU A 113 -1.29 3.38 14.72
C LEU A 113 -1.76 4.72 15.28
N ASN A 114 -0.92 5.74 15.14
CA ASN A 114 -1.26 7.11 15.47
C ASN A 114 -1.94 7.79 14.27
N TYR A 115 -3.18 8.25 14.46
CA TYR A 115 -4.01 8.82 13.39
C TYR A 115 -4.01 10.36 13.31
N SER A 116 -3.18 11.03 14.09
CA SER A 116 -3.15 12.51 14.18
C SER A 116 -2.95 13.24 12.85
N ASN A 117 -2.38 12.58 11.84
CA ASN A 117 -2.11 13.16 10.52
C ASN A 117 -3.20 12.90 9.46
N GLY A 118 -4.35 12.35 9.84
CA GLY A 118 -5.44 12.03 8.90
C GLY A 118 -5.02 10.96 7.89
N PHE A 119 -5.28 9.70 8.21
CA PHE A 119 -4.82 8.57 7.39
C PHE A 119 -5.94 8.00 6.54
N ILE A 120 -5.59 7.55 5.34
CA ILE A 120 -6.44 6.68 4.55
C ILE A 120 -5.71 5.36 4.38
N LEU A 121 -6.44 4.28 4.66
CA LEU A 121 -6.02 2.94 4.30
C LEU A 121 -6.64 2.59 2.96
N GLU A 122 -5.81 2.24 2.00
CA GLU A 122 -6.21 1.80 0.68
C GLU A 122 -5.92 0.31 0.56
N ILE A 123 -6.91 -0.44 0.10
CA ILE A 123 -6.78 -1.85 -0.18
C ILE A 123 -7.14 -2.06 -1.64
N LEU A 124 -6.13 -2.27 -2.48
CA LEU A 124 -6.28 -2.65 -3.86
C LEU A 124 -6.42 -4.18 -3.94
N CYS A 125 -7.57 -4.63 -4.43
CA CYS A 125 -7.78 -6.00 -4.86
C CYS A 125 -7.48 -6.11 -6.36
N GLU A 126 -6.42 -6.83 -6.71
CA GLU A 126 -6.04 -7.00 -8.11
C GLU A 126 -7.04 -7.88 -8.89
N LYS A 127 -7.55 -8.93 -8.25
CA LYS A 127 -8.44 -9.90 -8.91
C LYS A 127 -9.77 -9.27 -9.34
N SER A 128 -10.31 -8.38 -8.52
CA SER A 128 -11.56 -7.68 -8.81
C SER A 128 -11.34 -6.28 -9.41
N GLU A 129 -10.07 -5.85 -9.54
CA GLU A 129 -9.71 -4.49 -9.95
C GLU A 129 -10.47 -3.42 -9.14
N THR A 130 -10.64 -3.67 -7.83
CA THR A 130 -11.31 -2.76 -6.88
C THR A 130 -10.30 -2.11 -5.96
N ILE A 131 -10.48 -0.82 -5.69
CA ILE A 131 -9.83 -0.15 -4.56
C ILE A 131 -10.86 0.10 -3.46
N PHE A 132 -10.57 -0.35 -2.25
CA PHE A 132 -11.30 0.02 -1.05
C PHE A 132 -10.52 1.11 -0.31
N LEU A 133 -11.18 2.21 0.01
CA LEU A 133 -10.64 3.33 0.74
C LEU A 133 -11.30 3.37 2.12
N TYR A 134 -10.47 3.40 3.16
CA TYR A 134 -10.91 3.53 4.53
C TYR A 134 -10.47 4.86 5.10
N GLU A 135 -11.42 5.79 5.30
CA GLU A 135 -11.16 7.09 5.95
C GLU A 135 -11.08 6.96 7.48
N ASP A 136 -11.75 5.95 8.06
CA ASP A 136 -11.50 5.49 9.43
C ASP A 136 -11.01 4.03 9.42
N PRO A 137 -9.69 3.81 9.42
CA PRO A 137 -9.13 2.47 9.36
C PRO A 137 -9.38 1.63 10.62
N LYS A 138 -9.94 2.17 11.72
CA LYS A 138 -10.12 1.39 12.95
C LYS A 138 -11.23 0.35 12.85
N GLU A 139 -12.18 0.56 11.95
CA GLU A 139 -13.31 -0.34 11.71
C GLU A 139 -13.09 -1.24 10.47
N THR A 140 -11.84 -1.46 10.04
CA THR A 140 -11.57 -2.16 8.77
C THR A 140 -11.86 -3.65 8.82
N VAL A 141 -12.47 -4.14 7.75
CA VAL A 141 -12.53 -5.57 7.41
C VAL A 141 -11.63 -5.80 6.20
N VAL A 142 -10.73 -6.78 6.27
CA VAL A 142 -9.85 -7.12 5.14
C VAL A 142 -10.64 -7.96 4.15
N PRO A 143 -10.67 -7.59 2.86
CA PRO A 143 -11.34 -8.42 1.89
C PRO A 143 -10.58 -9.74 1.66
N PRO A 144 -11.27 -10.86 1.42
CA PRO A 144 -10.67 -12.20 1.39
C PRO A 144 -10.01 -12.55 0.03
N PHE A 145 -9.17 -11.68 -0.53
CA PHE A 145 -8.60 -11.84 -1.87
C PHE A 145 -7.17 -12.41 -1.89
N ASP A 146 -6.84 -13.16 -2.95
CA ASP A 146 -5.57 -13.88 -3.16
C ASP A 146 -4.36 -12.99 -3.50
N LYS A 147 -4.61 -11.72 -3.84
CA LYS A 147 -3.57 -10.72 -4.05
C LYS A 147 -4.10 -9.35 -3.66
N VAL A 148 -3.45 -8.76 -2.68
CA VAL A 148 -3.87 -7.50 -2.07
C VAL A 148 -2.66 -6.60 -1.94
N THR A 149 -2.82 -5.36 -2.41
CA THR A 149 -1.90 -4.28 -2.12
C THR A 149 -2.55 -3.37 -1.11
N ILE A 150 -1.86 -3.16 0.01
CA ILE A 150 -2.33 -2.36 1.13
C ILE A 150 -1.40 -1.17 1.24
N LEU A 151 -1.98 0.01 1.12
CA LEU A 151 -1.29 1.27 1.26
C LEU A 151 -1.92 2.03 2.40
N PHE A 152 -1.14 2.26 3.45
CA PHE A 152 -1.52 3.10 4.57
C PHE A 152 -0.68 4.37 4.52
N ARG A 153 -1.31 5.50 4.21
CA ARG A 153 -0.61 6.76 4.02
C ARG A 153 -1.31 7.94 4.71
N PRO A 154 -0.55 8.92 5.20
CA PRO A 154 -1.12 10.14 5.74
C PRO A 154 -1.56 11.03 4.56
N VAL A 155 -2.75 11.61 4.68
CA VAL A 155 -3.28 12.57 3.70
C VAL A 155 -2.71 13.94 4.02
N LYS A 156 -1.46 14.17 3.63
CA LYS A 156 -0.79 15.48 3.82
C LYS A 156 -1.42 16.58 2.98
N HIS A 157 -1.78 16.26 1.74
CA HIS A 157 -2.48 17.12 0.79
C HIS A 157 -3.49 16.27 0.03
N LEU A 158 -4.77 16.62 0.13
CA LEU A 158 -5.85 15.83 -0.45
C LEU A 158 -5.77 15.79 -1.98
N GLU A 159 -5.35 16.89 -2.62
CA GLU A 159 -5.18 16.98 -4.07
C GLU A 159 -4.07 16.04 -4.56
N SER A 160 -2.94 15.99 -3.85
CA SER A 160 -1.85 15.08 -4.18
C SER A 160 -2.26 13.62 -3.97
N PHE A 161 -3.01 13.34 -2.90
CA PHE A 161 -3.55 12.01 -2.64
C PHE A 161 -4.45 11.57 -3.79
N ILE A 162 -5.40 12.44 -4.19
CA ILE A 162 -6.34 12.14 -5.26
C ILE A 162 -5.59 11.98 -6.58
N ASN A 163 -4.62 12.84 -6.90
CA ASN A 163 -3.82 12.69 -8.11
C ASN A 163 -3.06 11.36 -8.19
N GLU A 164 -2.47 10.88 -7.08
CA GLU A 164 -1.85 9.55 -7.06
C GLU A 164 -2.89 8.43 -7.18
N PHE A 165 -4.03 8.58 -6.50
CA PHE A 165 -5.15 7.65 -6.58
C PHE A 165 -5.71 7.54 -8.01
N MET A 166 -5.79 8.67 -8.73
CA MET A 166 -6.20 8.75 -10.12
C MET A 166 -5.29 7.98 -11.08
N LYS A 167 -4.03 7.75 -10.73
CA LYS A 167 -3.09 6.96 -11.55
C LYS A 167 -3.35 5.47 -11.46
N ILE A 168 -4.09 5.01 -10.46
CA ILE A 168 -4.40 3.60 -10.26
C ILE A 168 -5.58 3.26 -11.15
N TYR A 169 -5.31 2.54 -12.25
CA TYR A 169 -6.36 2.03 -13.12
C TYR A 169 -7.12 0.89 -12.44
N SER A 170 -8.16 1.23 -11.69
CA SER A 170 -9.14 0.28 -11.15
C SER A 170 -10.48 0.45 -11.85
N LYS A 171 -11.16 -0.67 -12.12
CA LYS A 171 -12.53 -0.67 -12.66
C LYS A 171 -13.54 -0.11 -11.68
N THR A 172 -13.28 -0.26 -10.39
CA THR A 172 -14.23 0.09 -9.32
C THR A 172 -13.49 0.69 -8.13
N GLN A 173 -14.08 1.69 -7.49
CA GLN A 173 -13.61 2.22 -6.21
C GLN A 173 -14.74 2.24 -5.18
N SER A 174 -14.42 1.89 -3.93
CA SER A 174 -15.35 1.82 -2.81
C SER A 174 -14.78 2.59 -1.61
N ILE A 175 -15.59 3.36 -0.90
CA ILE A 175 -15.20 4.08 0.33
C ILE A 175 -15.99 3.56 1.54
N LEU A 176 -15.30 3.41 2.68
CA LEU A 176 -15.81 2.92 3.96
C LEU A 176 -15.16 3.67 5.16
N PRO A 177 -15.84 3.81 6.31
CA PRO A 177 -17.27 4.13 6.39
C PRO A 177 -17.55 5.51 5.75
N ILE A 178 -18.75 5.71 5.22
CA ILE A 178 -19.09 6.92 4.46
C ILE A 178 -19.43 8.16 5.31
N THR A 179 -19.70 8.01 6.61
CA THR A 179 -20.26 9.09 7.43
C THR A 179 -19.35 10.33 7.42
N ASN A 180 -19.75 11.35 6.66
CA ASN A 180 -18.98 12.57 6.37
C ASN A 180 -17.65 12.35 5.61
N SER A 181 -17.61 11.44 4.61
CA SER A 181 -16.44 11.24 3.76
C SER A 181 -15.94 12.57 3.18
N LYS A 182 -14.70 12.92 3.50
CA LYS A 182 -14.04 14.13 2.99
C LYS A 182 -13.67 13.96 1.53
N LEU A 183 -13.32 12.73 1.12
CA LEU A 183 -12.94 12.45 -0.24
C LEU A 183 -14.12 12.64 -1.19
N LEU A 184 -15.30 12.09 -0.86
CA LEU A 184 -16.52 12.28 -1.66
C LEU A 184 -16.93 13.75 -1.80
N GLN A 185 -16.71 14.58 -0.78
CA GLN A 185 -17.01 16.01 -0.84
C GLN A 185 -16.12 16.76 -1.84
N VAL A 186 -14.90 16.28 -2.08
CA VAL A 186 -13.92 16.94 -2.94
C VAL A 186 -13.95 16.41 -4.37
N LEU A 187 -14.34 15.15 -4.61
CA LEU A 187 -14.41 14.57 -5.95
C LEU A 187 -15.13 15.44 -7.01
N PRO A 188 -16.30 16.07 -6.72
CA PRO A 188 -16.97 16.93 -7.70
C PRO A 188 -16.14 18.14 -8.13
N THR A 189 -15.30 18.68 -7.23
CA THR A 189 -14.47 19.86 -7.51
C THR A 189 -13.33 19.57 -8.47
N LEU A 190 -12.98 18.30 -8.65
CA LEU A 190 -11.89 17.86 -9.53
C LEU A 190 -12.34 17.60 -10.97
N ILE A 191 -13.65 17.59 -11.22
CA ILE A 191 -14.20 17.37 -12.56
C ILE A 191 -13.79 18.53 -13.46
N GLY A 192 -13.09 18.22 -14.56
CA GLY A 192 -12.65 19.22 -15.52
C GLY A 192 -11.53 20.14 -15.04
N CYS A 193 -10.92 19.90 -13.87
CA CYS A 193 -9.73 20.64 -13.43
C CYS A 193 -8.62 20.53 -14.49
N PRO A 194 -8.09 21.66 -14.99
CA PRO A 194 -6.98 21.65 -15.93
C PRO A 194 -5.68 21.23 -15.20
N ASP A 195 -4.78 20.57 -15.92
CA ASP A 195 -3.43 20.30 -15.41
C ASP A 195 -2.78 21.63 -15.00
N ASP A 196 -2.34 21.74 -13.75
CA ASP A 196 -1.76 22.97 -13.22
C ASP A 196 -0.49 23.34 -14.00
N ALA A 197 -0.55 24.46 -14.72
CA ALA A 197 0.53 24.95 -15.57
C ALA A 197 1.82 25.28 -14.80
N LYS A 198 1.77 25.39 -13.47
CA LYS A 198 2.93 25.68 -12.61
C LYS A 198 3.79 24.46 -12.31
N THR A 199 3.21 23.27 -12.25
CA THR A 199 3.96 22.02 -12.20
C THR A 199 4.21 21.57 -13.63
N LYS A 200 5.37 21.90 -14.21
CA LYS A 200 5.88 21.39 -15.51
C LYS A 200 6.12 19.87 -15.52
N ARG A 201 5.22 19.14 -14.91
CA ARG A 201 5.19 17.70 -14.75
C ARG A 201 3.97 17.27 -15.56
N SER A 202 4.23 17.08 -16.85
CA SER A 202 3.27 16.58 -17.85
C SER A 202 2.72 15.22 -17.42
N TYR A 203 1.65 15.21 -16.64
CA TYR A 203 0.94 13.99 -16.22
C TYR A 203 -0.53 14.42 -16.08
N SER A 204 -1.48 14.14 -16.97
CA SER A 204 -1.70 12.93 -17.77
C SER A 204 -2.79 13.21 -18.82
N GLN A 205 -2.87 12.44 -19.91
CA GLN A 205 -3.88 12.60 -20.98
C GLN A 205 -5.34 12.29 -20.56
N HIS A 206 -5.65 12.22 -19.26
CA HIS A 206 -6.89 11.65 -18.72
C HIS A 206 -7.51 12.63 -17.71
N ARG A 207 -8.30 13.57 -18.21
CA ARG A 207 -9.06 14.50 -17.36
C ARG A 207 -10.24 13.77 -16.76
N LEU A 208 -10.41 13.81 -15.44
CA LEU A 208 -11.64 13.29 -14.82
C LEU A 208 -12.85 14.02 -15.42
N LYS A 209 -13.68 13.28 -16.17
CA LYS A 209 -14.89 13.78 -16.81
C LYS A 209 -16.10 13.61 -15.92
N GLU A 210 -16.18 12.50 -15.20
CA GLU A 210 -17.38 12.11 -14.47
C GLU A 210 -17.04 11.16 -13.32
N VAL A 211 -17.80 11.26 -12.24
CA VAL A 211 -17.79 10.32 -11.11
C VAL A 211 -19.16 9.69 -11.05
N ASN A 212 -19.25 8.41 -11.42
CA ASN A 212 -20.51 7.69 -11.45
C ASN A 212 -20.67 6.90 -10.16
N MET A 213 -21.61 7.32 -9.30
CA MET A 213 -22.03 6.53 -8.15
C MET A 213 -22.94 5.40 -8.63
N TYR A 214 -22.82 4.22 -8.02
CA TYR A 214 -23.74 3.13 -8.30
C TYR A 214 -24.12 2.38 -7.03
N THR A 215 -25.40 2.04 -6.94
CA THR A 215 -25.97 1.18 -5.93
C THR A 215 -25.67 -0.27 -6.28
N ILE A 216 -25.32 -1.07 -5.28
CA ILE A 216 -25.11 -2.51 -5.43
C ILE A 216 -26.48 -3.17 -5.51
N GLU A 217 -27.01 -3.31 -6.73
CA GLU A 217 -28.37 -3.82 -6.97
C GLU A 217 -28.38 -5.25 -7.55
N ASN A 218 -27.30 -5.66 -8.23
CA ASN A 218 -27.23 -6.96 -8.91
C ASN A 218 -26.60 -8.05 -8.03
N GLU A 219 -27.09 -9.29 -8.17
CA GLU A 219 -26.63 -10.46 -7.41
C GLU A 219 -25.11 -10.69 -7.50
N MET A 220 -24.50 -10.43 -8.66
CA MET A 220 -23.05 -10.57 -8.84
C MET A 220 -22.24 -9.55 -8.02
N ASP A 221 -22.74 -8.33 -7.88
CA ASP A 221 -22.10 -7.32 -7.04
C ASP A 221 -22.34 -7.63 -5.56
N ALA A 222 -23.53 -8.09 -5.19
CA ALA A 222 -23.81 -8.55 -3.82
C ALA A 222 -22.88 -9.70 -3.39
N LEU A 223 -22.56 -10.64 -4.29
CA LEU A 223 -21.58 -11.69 -4.05
C LEU A 223 -20.16 -11.14 -3.85
N ARG A 224 -19.74 -10.13 -4.64
CA ARG A 224 -18.42 -9.47 -4.53
C ARG A 224 -18.20 -8.80 -3.16
N TYR A 225 -19.26 -8.24 -2.59
CA TYR A 225 -19.24 -7.54 -1.30
C TYR A 225 -19.79 -8.38 -0.13
N SER A 226 -20.09 -9.66 -0.35
CA SER A 226 -20.71 -10.54 0.67
C SER A 226 -19.89 -10.66 1.96
N TRP A 227 -18.57 -10.45 1.91
CA TRP A 227 -17.69 -10.42 3.08
C TRP A 227 -17.93 -9.21 3.98
N LEU A 228 -18.57 -8.14 3.48
CA LEU A 228 -19.02 -6.99 4.26
C LEU A 228 -20.34 -7.22 4.99
N ASN A 229 -21.20 -8.17 4.57
CA ASN A 229 -22.51 -8.42 5.20
C ASN A 229 -22.43 -8.91 6.65
N TYR A 230 -21.25 -9.40 7.09
CA TYR A 230 -21.00 -9.74 8.49
C TYR A 230 -20.67 -8.52 9.36
N ALA A 231 -20.52 -7.34 8.74
CA ALA A 231 -20.25 -6.06 9.40
C ALA A 231 -21.37 -5.06 9.06
N THR A 232 -21.74 -4.19 9.99
CA THR A 232 -22.64 -3.04 9.77
C THR A 232 -22.14 -2.03 8.72
N LEU A 233 -21.02 -2.34 8.07
CA LEU A 233 -20.30 -1.54 7.07
C LEU A 233 -20.93 -1.61 5.68
N PHE A 234 -21.69 -2.66 5.35
CA PHE A 234 -22.31 -2.78 4.03
C PHE A 234 -23.26 -1.62 3.73
N ASP A 235 -24.07 -1.22 4.71
CA ASP A 235 -24.98 -0.06 4.59
C ASP A 235 -24.25 1.29 4.53
N GLN A 236 -22.96 1.30 4.86
CA GLN A 236 -22.09 2.49 4.84
C GLN A 236 -21.14 2.50 3.65
N LEU A 237 -21.30 1.56 2.71
CA LEU A 237 -20.47 1.44 1.53
C LEU A 237 -20.96 2.40 0.44
N THR A 238 -20.04 3.21 -0.10
CA THR A 238 -20.30 3.90 -1.37
C THR A 238 -19.34 3.43 -2.43
N THR A 239 -19.89 3.00 -3.55
CA THR A 239 -19.13 2.56 -4.70
C THR A 239 -19.32 3.51 -5.86
N PHE A 240 -18.22 3.83 -6.53
CA PHE A 240 -18.20 4.73 -7.67
C PHE A 240 -17.17 4.29 -8.70
N MET A 241 -17.26 4.88 -9.88
CA MET A 241 -16.31 4.73 -10.97
C MET A 241 -15.89 6.08 -11.50
N PHE A 242 -14.61 6.20 -11.81
CA PHE A 242 -14.11 7.33 -12.60
C PHE A 242 -14.28 7.09 -14.09
N LYS A 243 -14.69 8.16 -14.77
CA LYS A 243 -14.66 8.26 -16.22
C LYS A 243 -13.65 9.34 -16.60
N TRP A 244 -12.67 8.95 -17.40
CA TRP A 244 -11.58 9.80 -17.89
C TRP A 244 -11.88 10.41 -19.26
#